data_AF-A0A3D4JU15-F1
#
_entry.id   AF-A0A3D4JU15-F1
#
_cell.length_a   1.000
_cell.length_b   1.000
_cell.length_c   1.000
_cell.angle_alpha   90.00
_cell.angle_beta   90.00
_cell.angle_gamma   90.00
#
_symmetry.space_group_name_H-M   'P 1'
#
loop_
_entity.id
_entity.type
_entity.pdbx_description
1 polymer ?
#
loop_
_entity_poly.entity_id
_entity_poly.type
_entity_poly.pdbx_seq_one_letter_code
_entity_poly.pdbx_strand_id
1 'polypeptide(L)'
;EGAGDATTEIEPGKEMPDPLGNFEGGLMANWEVDIWKKLRTEKESAVAHYLSTVEGKNFILSNLIEEVADNYYELLALDNQLDIIQQYTKLQQRALEISKIQKEAAAATELAVKKFEAELAKSKASEFTIRQEITEKENEINALCGRFPQPIVRSKGDFMSMIPQTVYTGIPSQLLANRPDIKQA
;
A
#
# COMPACT_ATOMS: atom_id res chain seq x y z
N GLU A 1 29.70 -10.22 -64.35
CA GLU A 1 30.13 -9.23 -65.35
C GLU A 1 29.93 -9.85 -66.73
N GLY A 2 28.78 -9.57 -67.35
CA GLY A 2 28.47 -10.02 -68.70
C GLY A 2 29.07 -9.04 -69.71
N ALA A 3 29.71 -9.56 -70.75
CA ALA A 3 30.56 -8.82 -71.68
C ALA A 3 29.82 -7.90 -72.69
N GLY A 4 28.85 -7.10 -72.24
CA GLY A 4 27.99 -6.30 -73.14
C GLY A 4 27.86 -4.80 -72.83
N ASP A 5 28.14 -4.34 -71.61
CA ASP A 5 27.56 -3.06 -71.17
C ASP A 5 28.48 -1.84 -71.35
N ALA A 6 29.81 -2.01 -71.31
CA ALA A 6 30.75 -0.88 -71.37
C ALA A 6 30.87 -0.21 -72.75
N THR A 7 30.39 -0.84 -73.83
CA THR A 7 30.50 -0.29 -75.20
C THR A 7 29.18 0.26 -75.75
N THR A 8 28.12 0.30 -74.95
CA THR A 8 26.81 0.76 -75.39
C THR A 8 26.62 2.22 -74.99
N GLU A 9 26.82 3.13 -75.94
CA GLU A 9 26.55 4.55 -75.75
C GLU A 9 25.05 4.83 -75.85
N ILE A 10 24.49 5.62 -74.94
CA ILE A 10 23.08 6.05 -75.00
C ILE A 10 22.89 7.05 -76.16
N GLU A 11 23.89 7.91 -76.35
CA GLU A 11 24.03 8.90 -77.42
C GLU A 11 25.51 9.01 -77.78
N PRO A 12 25.90 9.39 -79.02
CA PRO A 12 27.31 9.48 -79.41
C PRO A 12 28.15 10.31 -78.43
N GLY A 13 29.13 9.67 -77.77
CA GLY A 13 30.01 10.28 -76.77
C GLY A 13 29.48 10.30 -75.34
N LYS A 14 28.38 9.59 -75.03
CA LYS A 14 27.83 9.48 -73.67
C LYS A 14 27.68 8.01 -73.24
N GLU A 15 28.59 7.57 -72.39
CA GLU A 15 28.59 6.22 -71.80
C GLU A 15 27.37 5.99 -70.91
N MET A 16 26.89 4.74 -70.86
CA MET A 16 25.85 4.32 -69.92
C MET A 16 26.33 4.54 -68.47
N PRO A 17 25.56 5.21 -67.61
CA PRO A 17 25.94 5.39 -66.22
C PRO A 17 25.93 4.03 -65.50
N ASP A 18 27.05 3.66 -64.89
CA ASP A 18 27.20 2.45 -64.07
C ASP A 18 27.46 2.84 -62.59
N PRO A 19 26.53 2.58 -61.65
CA PRO A 19 25.24 1.90 -61.85
C PRO A 19 24.13 2.83 -62.38
N LEU A 20 23.17 2.24 -63.08
CA LEU A 20 21.92 2.90 -63.46
C LEU A 20 21.11 3.26 -62.20
N GLY A 21 20.74 4.53 -62.05
CA GLY A 21 19.95 4.99 -60.91
C GLY A 21 18.50 4.49 -60.98
N ASN A 22 18.06 3.69 -60.01
CA ASN A 22 16.66 3.32 -59.84
C ASN A 22 16.04 4.16 -58.71
N PHE A 23 15.05 5.00 -59.05
CA PHE A 23 14.31 5.82 -58.09
C PHE A 23 12.84 5.41 -58.10
N GLU A 24 12.43 4.71 -57.05
CA GLU A 24 11.04 4.36 -56.82
C GLU A 24 10.45 5.24 -55.71
N GLY A 25 9.27 5.80 -55.96
CA GLY A 25 8.51 6.58 -55.00
C GLY A 25 7.03 6.27 -55.13
N GLY A 26 6.40 5.89 -54.03
CA GLY A 26 4.99 5.53 -54.01
C GLY A 26 4.44 5.40 -52.60
N LEU A 27 3.12 5.38 -52.48
CA LEU A 27 2.43 5.10 -51.22
C LEU A 27 2.00 3.64 -51.19
N MET A 28 2.40 2.90 -50.16
CA MET A 28 1.94 1.54 -49.91
C MET A 28 0.89 1.52 -48.81
N ALA A 29 -0.17 0.74 -49.02
CA ALA A 29 -1.19 0.45 -48.03
C ALA A 29 -1.49 -1.05 -48.01
N ASN A 30 -1.54 -1.62 -46.81
CA ASN A 30 -1.92 -3.01 -46.58
C ASN A 30 -3.26 -3.04 -45.85
N TRP A 31 -4.15 -3.93 -46.27
CA TRP A 31 -5.46 -4.12 -45.64
C TRP A 31 -5.75 -5.62 -45.55
N GLU A 32 -6.36 -6.04 -44.44
CA GLU A 32 -6.76 -7.43 -44.18
C GLU A 32 -8.28 -7.47 -43.97
N VAL A 33 -8.97 -8.39 -44.67
CA VAL A 33 -10.41 -8.59 -44.50
C VAL A 33 -10.66 -9.51 -43.32
N ASP A 34 -11.37 -9.01 -42.32
CA ASP A 34 -11.63 -9.75 -41.08
C ASP A 34 -12.84 -10.70 -41.18
N ILE A 35 -12.73 -11.73 -42.03
CA ILE A 35 -13.82 -12.71 -42.25
C ILE A 35 -14.00 -13.60 -41.01
N TRP A 36 -12.89 -13.98 -40.38
CA TRP A 36 -12.86 -14.91 -39.25
C TRP A 36 -12.86 -14.21 -37.88
N LYS A 37 -13.05 -12.88 -37.84
CA LYS A 37 -13.02 -12.06 -36.62
C LYS A 37 -11.68 -12.07 -35.88
N LYS A 38 -10.57 -12.39 -36.54
CA LYS A 38 -9.22 -12.35 -35.95
C LYS A 38 -8.90 -10.96 -35.41
N LEU A 39 -9.03 -9.92 -36.24
CA LEU A 39 -8.71 -8.54 -35.84
C LEU A 39 -9.68 -8.03 -34.76
N ARG A 40 -10.96 -8.40 -34.85
CA ARG A 40 -11.95 -8.11 -33.79
C ARG A 40 -11.61 -8.79 -32.47
N THR A 41 -11.23 -10.06 -32.49
CA THR A 41 -10.86 -10.83 -31.28
C THR A 41 -9.59 -10.29 -30.64
N GLU A 42 -8.57 -9.94 -31.45
CA GLU A 42 -7.35 -9.29 -30.98
C GLU A 42 -7.65 -7.95 -30.29
N LYS A 43 -8.53 -7.13 -30.88
CA LYS A 43 -8.98 -5.87 -30.28
C LYS A 43 -9.74 -6.09 -28.97
N GLU A 44 -10.68 -7.02 -28.93
CA GLU A 44 -11.45 -7.36 -27.72
C GLU A 44 -10.53 -7.84 -26.60
N SER A 45 -9.55 -8.70 -26.90
CA SER A 45 -8.53 -9.18 -25.96
C SER A 45 -7.67 -8.03 -25.41
N ALA A 46 -7.21 -7.11 -26.27
CA ALA A 46 -6.43 -5.96 -25.84
C ALA A 46 -7.22 -5.04 -24.87
N VAL A 47 -8.52 -4.85 -25.13
CA VAL A 47 -9.41 -4.10 -24.24
C VAL A 47 -9.61 -4.83 -22.91
N ALA A 48 -9.87 -6.14 -22.93
CA ALA A 48 -10.03 -6.94 -21.72
C ALA A 48 -8.76 -6.92 -20.84
N HIS A 49 -7.58 -7.05 -21.45
CA HIS A 49 -6.30 -6.95 -20.74
C HIS A 49 -6.11 -5.55 -20.13
N TYR A 50 -6.45 -4.49 -20.84
CA TYR A 50 -6.40 -3.13 -20.29
C TYR A 50 -7.33 -2.95 -19.08
N LEU A 51 -8.57 -3.44 -19.16
CA LEU A 51 -9.51 -3.37 -18.03
C LEU A 51 -9.03 -4.18 -16.82
N SER A 52 -8.47 -5.37 -17.06
CA SER A 52 -7.89 -6.22 -16.02
C SER A 52 -6.75 -5.51 -15.27
N THR A 53 -5.88 -4.76 -15.97
CA THR A 53 -4.82 -3.98 -15.28
C THR A 53 -5.37 -2.81 -14.46
N VAL A 54 -6.44 -2.15 -14.92
CA VAL A 54 -7.11 -1.09 -14.17
C VAL A 54 -7.73 -1.63 -12.88
N GLU A 55 -8.42 -2.76 -12.94
CA GLU A 55 -9.03 -3.37 -11.76
C GLU A 55 -7.98 -3.97 -10.81
N GLY A 56 -6.88 -4.50 -11.34
CA GLY A 56 -5.70 -4.87 -10.53
C GLY A 56 -5.11 -3.68 -9.77
N LYS A 57 -5.02 -2.49 -10.38
CA LYS A 57 -4.62 -1.27 -9.68
C LYS A 57 -5.60 -0.89 -8.57
N ASN A 58 -6.91 -0.93 -8.86
CA ASN A 58 -7.94 -0.62 -7.87
C ASN A 58 -7.89 -1.59 -6.69
N PHE A 59 -7.64 -2.88 -6.94
CA PHE A 59 -7.46 -3.88 -5.91
C PHE A 59 -6.30 -3.50 -4.96
N ILE A 60 -5.12 -3.22 -5.50
CA ILE A 60 -3.96 -2.83 -4.70
C ILE A 60 -4.22 -1.53 -3.93
N LEU A 61 -4.88 -0.55 -4.55
CA LEU A 61 -5.23 0.71 -3.88
C LEU A 61 -6.18 0.49 -2.70
N SER A 62 -7.21 -0.34 -2.87
CA SER A 62 -8.14 -0.66 -1.77
C SER A 62 -7.43 -1.34 -0.61
N ASN A 63 -6.58 -2.33 -0.88
CA ASN A 63 -5.78 -2.99 0.16
C ASN A 63 -4.84 -2.00 0.87
N LEU A 64 -4.19 -1.09 0.12
CA LEU A 64 -3.32 -0.07 0.71
C LEU A 64 -4.10 0.88 1.64
N ILE A 65 -5.30 1.29 1.23
CA ILE A 65 -6.17 2.15 2.06
C ILE A 65 -6.62 1.40 3.32
N GLU A 66 -7.01 0.14 3.19
CA GLU A 66 -7.37 -0.74 4.30
C GLU A 66 -6.22 -0.85 5.31
N GLU A 67 -5.02 -1.22 4.84
CA GLU A 67 -3.86 -1.42 5.70
C GLU A 67 -3.42 -0.14 6.40
N VAL A 68 -3.50 1.02 5.72
CA VAL A 68 -3.23 2.32 6.35
C VAL A 68 -4.30 2.65 7.40
N ALA A 69 -5.57 2.38 7.13
CA ALA A 69 -6.65 2.64 8.07
C ALA A 69 -6.55 1.78 9.33
N ASP A 70 -6.30 0.48 9.17
CA ASP A 70 -6.14 -0.45 10.30
C ASP A 70 -4.98 -0.04 11.19
N ASN A 71 -3.80 0.22 10.61
CA ASN A 71 -2.65 0.69 11.36
C ASN A 71 -2.91 2.02 12.07
N TYR A 72 -3.63 2.95 11.44
CA TYR A 72 -3.98 4.23 12.06
C TYR A 72 -4.92 4.06 13.26
N TYR A 73 -5.91 3.17 13.18
CA TYR A 73 -6.81 2.91 14.31
C TYR A 73 -6.13 2.11 15.42
N GLU A 74 -5.25 1.18 15.09
CA GLU A 74 -4.42 0.48 16.08
C GLU A 74 -3.52 1.46 16.83
N LEU A 75 -2.93 2.42 16.11
CA LEU A 75 -2.13 3.49 16.69
C LEU A 75 -2.92 4.38 17.66
N LEU A 76 -4.18 4.71 17.33
CA LEU A 76 -5.09 5.41 18.25
C LEU A 76 -5.45 4.56 19.48
N ALA A 77 -5.62 3.25 19.32
CA ALA A 77 -5.87 2.34 20.44
C ALA A 77 -4.65 2.28 21.39
N LEU A 78 -3.44 2.18 20.83
CA LEU A 78 -2.19 2.20 21.60
C LEU A 78 -1.99 3.52 22.35
N ASP A 79 -2.31 4.66 21.73
CA ASP A 79 -2.26 5.96 22.40
C ASP A 79 -3.17 6.03 23.64
N ASN A 80 -4.34 5.38 23.58
CA ASN A 80 -5.28 5.26 24.70
C ASN A 80 -4.76 4.27 25.76
N GLN A 81 -4.23 3.12 25.35
CA GLN A 81 -3.60 2.16 26.26
C GLN A 81 -2.42 2.80 27.01
N LEU A 82 -1.64 3.65 26.35
CA LEU A 82 -0.55 4.40 26.95
C LEU A 82 -1.07 5.35 28.06
N ASP A 83 -2.18 6.03 27.82
CA ASP A 83 -2.76 6.94 28.81
C ASP A 83 -3.33 6.15 30.01
N ILE A 84 -3.93 4.98 29.77
CA ILE A 84 -4.43 4.08 30.82
C ILE A 84 -3.27 3.53 31.66
N ILE A 85 -2.21 3.00 31.04
CA ILE A 85 -1.09 2.43 31.78
C ILE A 85 -0.37 3.50 32.60
N GLN A 86 -0.26 4.73 32.10
CA GLN A 86 0.32 5.84 32.87
C GLN A 86 -0.52 6.19 34.11
N GLN A 87 -1.86 6.19 33.99
CA GLN A 87 -2.73 6.37 35.15
C GLN A 87 -2.59 5.22 36.15
N TYR A 88 -2.54 3.98 35.65
CA TYR A 88 -2.34 2.80 36.47
C TYR A 88 -0.98 2.82 37.21
N THR A 89 0.11 3.17 36.53
CA THR A 89 1.45 3.34 37.12
C THR A 89 1.43 4.36 38.26
N LYS A 90 0.73 5.51 38.08
CA LYS A 90 0.57 6.51 39.15
C LYS A 90 -0.19 5.96 40.36
N LEU A 91 -1.23 5.15 40.14
CA LEU A 91 -1.96 4.49 41.23
C LEU A 91 -1.07 3.49 41.97
N GLN A 92 -0.30 2.68 41.26
CA GLN A 92 0.64 1.73 41.88
C GLN A 92 1.74 2.44 42.66
N GLN A 93 2.23 3.57 42.17
CA GLN A 93 3.22 4.39 42.88
C GLN A 93 2.67 4.88 44.23
N ARG A 94 1.41 5.35 44.27
CA ARG A 94 0.74 5.77 45.51
C ARG A 94 0.46 4.58 46.45
N ALA A 95 0.01 3.46 45.90
CA ALA A 95 -0.25 2.25 46.69
C ALA A 95 1.02 1.73 47.36
N LEU A 96 2.15 1.76 46.65
CA LEU A 96 3.46 1.43 47.19
C LEU A 96 3.85 2.36 48.34
N GLU A 97 3.68 3.68 48.17
CA GLU A 97 3.97 4.67 49.20
C GLU A 97 3.11 4.43 50.47
N ILE A 98 1.80 4.26 50.30
CA ILE A 98 0.89 3.95 51.42
C ILE A 98 1.30 2.65 52.12
N SER A 99 1.66 1.61 51.36
CA SER A 99 2.08 0.33 51.94
C SER A 99 3.38 0.45 52.74
N LYS A 100 4.31 1.33 52.33
CA LYS A 100 5.54 1.61 53.10
C LYS A 100 5.22 2.28 54.43
N ILE A 101 4.37 3.30 54.41
CA ILE A 101 3.93 4.02 55.62
C ILE A 101 3.21 3.05 56.59
N GLN A 102 2.30 2.21 56.09
CA GLN A 102 1.61 1.22 56.92
C GLN A 102 2.57 0.21 57.53
N LYS A 103 3.59 -0.23 56.79
CA LYS A 103 4.61 -1.13 57.31
C LYS A 103 5.42 -0.45 58.44
N GLU A 104 5.83 0.80 58.25
CA GLU A 104 6.53 1.60 59.27
C GLU A 104 5.69 1.77 60.54
N ALA A 105 4.36 1.89 60.38
CA ALA A 105 3.39 1.91 61.48
C ALA A 105 3.01 0.52 62.03
N ALA A 106 3.67 -0.56 61.60
CA ALA A 106 3.36 -1.95 61.94
C ALA A 106 1.92 -2.41 61.61
N ALA A 107 1.23 -1.70 60.71
CA ALA A 107 -0.12 -1.99 60.24
C ALA A 107 -0.14 -2.85 58.96
N ALA A 108 1.01 -3.06 58.31
CA ALA A 108 1.18 -3.90 57.13
C ALA A 108 2.51 -4.68 57.17
N THR A 109 2.66 -5.64 56.24
CA THR A 109 3.85 -6.51 56.17
C THR A 109 4.79 -6.10 55.03
N GLU A 110 6.06 -6.53 55.10
CA GLU A 110 7.01 -6.35 53.99
C GLU A 110 6.54 -7.02 52.69
N LEU A 111 5.79 -8.13 52.80
CA LEU A 111 5.22 -8.81 51.64
C LEU A 111 4.28 -7.89 50.84
N ALA A 112 3.47 -7.07 51.53
CA ALA A 112 2.59 -6.10 50.87
C ALA A 112 3.38 -5.04 50.09
N VAL A 113 4.46 -4.52 50.68
CA VAL A 113 5.36 -3.57 50.02
C VAL A 113 5.96 -4.20 48.76
N LYS A 114 6.51 -5.42 48.87
CA LYS A 114 7.11 -6.12 47.72
C LYS A 114 6.12 -6.40 46.60
N LYS A 115 4.85 -6.69 46.93
CA LYS A 115 3.80 -6.85 45.92
C LYS A 115 3.59 -5.57 45.11
N PHE A 116 3.46 -4.41 45.76
CA PHE A 116 3.28 -3.14 45.05
C PHE A 116 4.56 -2.68 44.33
N GLU A 117 5.76 -3.00 44.83
CA GLU A 117 7.01 -2.79 44.08
C GLU A 117 7.01 -3.57 42.77
N ALA A 118 6.59 -4.85 42.81
CA ALA A 118 6.51 -5.70 41.63
C ALA A 118 5.46 -5.19 40.61
N GLU A 119 4.26 -4.80 41.05
CA GLU A 119 3.22 -4.25 40.16
C GLU A 119 3.64 -2.91 39.53
N LEU A 120 4.33 -2.06 40.30
CA LEU A 120 4.90 -0.82 39.78
C LEU A 120 5.99 -1.09 38.71
N ALA A 121 6.88 -2.05 38.95
CA ALA A 121 7.90 -2.43 37.97
C ALA A 121 7.26 -3.01 36.70
N LYS A 122 6.25 -3.86 36.85
CA LYS A 122 5.49 -4.46 35.74
C LYS A 122 4.78 -3.41 34.90
N SER A 123 4.08 -2.46 35.52
CA SER A 123 3.38 -1.39 34.80
C SER A 123 4.33 -0.47 34.03
N LYS A 124 5.51 -0.15 34.60
CA LYS A 124 6.57 0.57 33.88
C LYS A 124 7.10 -0.20 32.67
N ALA A 125 7.31 -1.51 32.82
CA ALA A 125 7.73 -2.36 31.69
C ALA A 125 6.69 -2.35 30.56
N SER A 126 5.41 -2.51 30.88
CA SER A 126 4.32 -2.42 29.90
C SER A 126 4.26 -1.05 29.21
N GLU A 127 4.53 0.05 29.92
CA GLU A 127 4.60 1.37 29.29
C GLU A 127 5.68 1.45 28.21
N PHE A 128 6.86 0.86 28.42
CA PHE A 128 7.91 0.82 27.41
C PHE A 128 7.51 -0.01 26.19
N THR A 129 6.88 -1.16 26.39
CA THR A 129 6.36 -2.00 25.31
C THR A 129 5.36 -1.24 24.45
N ILE A 130 4.37 -0.58 25.06
CA ILE A 130 3.35 0.19 24.33
C ILE A 130 4.00 1.33 23.52
N ARG A 131 5.01 2.02 24.06
CA ARG A 131 5.74 3.07 23.32
C ARG A 131 6.51 2.52 22.11
N GLN A 132 7.06 1.32 22.24
CA GLN A 132 7.70 0.64 21.13
C GLN A 132 6.68 0.30 20.04
N GLU A 133 5.55 -0.32 20.41
CA GLU A 133 4.46 -0.66 19.49
C GLU A 133 3.94 0.58 18.75
N ILE A 134 3.78 1.72 19.45
CA ILE A 134 3.43 3.00 18.82
C ILE A 134 4.44 3.38 17.73
N THR A 135 5.74 3.28 18.02
CA THR A 135 6.80 3.62 17.07
C THR A 135 6.81 2.68 15.87
N GLU A 136 6.59 1.38 16.10
CA GLU A 136 6.50 0.37 15.05
C GLU A 136 5.31 0.65 14.12
N LYS A 137 4.14 0.95 14.67
CA LYS A 137 2.94 1.32 13.89
C LYS A 137 3.12 2.62 13.10
N GLU A 138 3.79 3.62 13.67
CA GLU A 138 4.16 4.83 12.93
C GLU A 138 5.08 4.51 11.75
N ASN A 139 6.04 3.59 11.91
CA ASN A 139 6.94 3.18 10.84
C ASN A 139 6.22 2.40 9.74
N GLU A 140 5.29 1.50 10.09
CA GLU A 140 4.44 0.77 9.14
C GLU A 140 3.64 1.74 8.27
N ILE A 141 2.95 2.73 8.88
CA ILE A 141 2.21 3.76 8.15
C ILE A 141 3.14 4.59 7.26
N ASN A 142 4.33 4.95 7.73
CA ASN A 142 5.29 5.69 6.91
C ASN A 142 5.77 4.88 5.71
N ALA A 143 6.03 3.58 5.89
CA ALA A 143 6.43 2.69 4.81
C ALA A 143 5.33 2.57 3.74
N LEU A 144 4.08 2.36 4.16
CA LEU A 144 2.92 2.30 3.25
C LEU A 144 2.71 3.61 2.48
N CYS A 145 2.98 4.75 3.12
CA CYS A 145 2.90 6.07 2.48
C CYS A 145 4.17 6.47 1.69
N GLY A 146 5.21 5.63 1.63
CA GLY A 146 6.47 5.95 0.97
C GLY A 146 7.25 7.10 1.63
N ARG A 147 7.15 7.24 2.95
CA ARG A 147 7.80 8.29 3.76
C ARG A 147 8.90 7.68 4.63
N PHE A 148 9.86 8.53 5.03
CA PHE A 148 10.81 8.17 6.09
C PHE A 148 10.13 8.08 7.46
N PRO A 149 10.70 7.30 8.41
CA PRO A 149 10.25 7.23 9.79
C PRO A 149 10.05 8.61 10.42
N GLN A 150 8.81 8.90 10.82
CA GLN A 150 8.44 10.14 11.51
C GLN A 150 7.16 9.96 12.32
N PRO A 151 6.95 10.75 13.38
CA PRO A 151 5.70 10.71 14.14
C PRO A 151 4.48 11.02 13.26
N ILE A 152 3.38 10.29 13.48
CA ILE A 152 2.12 10.52 12.77
C ILE A 152 1.25 11.49 13.58
N VAL A 153 1.07 12.72 13.09
CA VAL A 153 0.25 13.73 13.78
C VAL A 153 -1.21 13.27 13.83
N ARG A 154 -1.78 13.18 15.04
CA ARG A 154 -3.14 12.70 15.30
C ARG A 154 -3.73 13.28 16.59
N SER A 155 -5.05 13.30 16.69
CA SER A 155 -5.78 13.68 17.91
C SER A 155 -6.32 12.44 18.60
N LYS A 156 -6.08 12.32 19.92
CA LYS A 156 -6.58 11.21 20.74
C LYS A 156 -8.07 11.31 21.07
N GLY A 157 -8.63 12.51 21.00
CA GLY A 157 -9.89 12.87 21.69
C GLY A 157 -11.16 12.24 21.13
N ASP A 158 -11.17 11.82 19.86
CA ASP A 158 -12.42 11.43 19.18
C ASP A 158 -12.58 9.92 18.96
N PHE A 159 -11.56 9.10 19.18
CA PHE A 159 -11.65 7.67 18.85
C PHE A 159 -12.67 6.93 19.72
N MET A 160 -12.62 7.14 21.04
CA MET A 160 -13.52 6.45 21.97
C MET A 160 -14.97 6.95 21.91
N SER A 161 -15.21 8.12 21.33
CA SER A 161 -16.53 8.70 21.07
C SER A 161 -17.06 8.43 19.66
N MET A 162 -16.24 7.84 18.78
CA MET A 162 -16.61 7.62 17.39
C MET A 162 -17.65 6.50 17.28
N ILE A 163 -18.83 6.84 16.76
CA ILE A 163 -19.86 5.85 16.41
C ILE A 163 -19.58 5.43 14.96
N PRO A 164 -19.28 4.14 14.68
CA PRO A 164 -19.09 3.68 13.32
C PRO A 164 -20.34 3.97 12.50
N GLN A 165 -20.17 4.56 11.32
CA GLN A 165 -21.30 4.74 10.42
C GLN A 165 -21.83 3.37 9.99
N THR A 166 -23.15 3.24 9.93
CA THR A 166 -23.79 2.02 9.43
C THR A 166 -23.39 1.81 7.97
N VAL A 167 -22.66 0.73 7.69
CA VAL A 167 -22.29 0.36 6.33
C VAL A 167 -23.45 -0.43 5.71
N TYR A 168 -24.08 0.14 4.69
CA TYR A 168 -25.11 -0.56 3.91
C TYR A 168 -24.43 -1.41 2.83
N THR A 169 -24.33 -2.72 3.08
CA THR A 169 -23.64 -3.67 2.17
C THR A 169 -24.52 -4.15 0.99
N GLY A 170 -25.80 -3.77 0.96
CA GLY A 170 -26.72 -4.15 -0.12
C GLY A 170 -26.97 -5.66 -0.19
N ILE A 171 -27.19 -6.20 -1.40
CA ILE A 171 -27.37 -7.65 -1.63
C ILE A 171 -26.00 -8.27 -1.94
N PRO A 172 -25.65 -9.46 -1.38
CA PRO A 172 -24.34 -10.08 -1.57
C PRO A 172 -23.88 -10.24 -3.03
N SER A 173 -24.81 -10.46 -3.98
CA SER A 173 -24.49 -10.55 -5.41
C SER A 173 -24.02 -9.22 -6.01
N GLN A 174 -24.46 -8.07 -5.46
CA GLN A 174 -24.01 -6.75 -5.88
C GLN A 174 -22.59 -6.44 -5.38
N LEU A 175 -22.13 -7.09 -4.29
CA LEU A 175 -20.76 -6.95 -3.80
C LEU A 175 -19.73 -7.56 -4.75
N LEU A 176 -20.09 -8.60 -5.50
CA LEU A 176 -19.21 -9.16 -6.54
C LEU A 176 -18.88 -8.12 -7.62
N ALA A 177 -19.84 -7.25 -7.95
CA ALA A 177 -19.63 -6.13 -8.88
C ALA A 177 -18.80 -4.97 -8.30
N ASN A 178 -18.49 -5.00 -7.00
CA ASN A 178 -17.65 -4.01 -6.32
C ASN A 178 -16.26 -4.55 -5.96
N ARG A 179 -16.00 -5.85 -6.18
CA ARG A 179 -14.75 -6.57 -5.91
C ARG A 179 -13.79 -6.45 -7.10
N PRO A 180 -12.71 -5.64 -7.03
CA PRO A 180 -11.82 -5.45 -8.16
C PRO A 180 -11.05 -6.72 -8.55
N ASP A 181 -10.76 -7.59 -7.58
CA ASP A 181 -10.14 -8.91 -7.81
C ASP A 181 -11.02 -9.85 -8.63
N ILE A 182 -12.35 -9.77 -8.50
CA ILE A 182 -13.29 -10.54 -9.32
C ILE A 182 -13.41 -9.95 -10.72
N LYS A 183 -13.33 -8.63 -10.86
CA LYS A 183 -13.36 -7.97 -12.18
C LYS A 183 -12.07 -8.15 -12.99
N GLN A 184 -10.96 -8.40 -12.30
CA GLN A 184 -9.67 -8.65 -12.92
C GLN A 184 -9.61 -10.01 -13.60
N ALA A 185 -10.26 -11.02 -13.00
CA ALA A 185 -10.27 -12.42 -13.44
C ALA A 185 -11.15 -12.65 -14.68
#